data_AF-A0A0R0LHQ4-F1
#
_entry.id   AF-A0A0R0LHQ4-F1
#
_cell.length_a   1.000
_cell.length_b   1.000
_cell.length_c   1.000
_cell.angle_alpha   90.00
_cell.angle_beta   90.00
_cell.angle_gamma   90.00
#
_symmetry.space_group_name_H-M   'P 1'
#
loop_
_entity.id
_entity.type
_entity.pdbx_description
1 polymer ?
#
loop_
_entity_poly.entity_id
_entity_poly.type
_entity_poly.pdbx_seq_one_letter_code
_entity_poly.pdbx_strand_id
1 'polypeptide(L)'
;MPSVEHIRDMGTNNRAENSHQLTRERERRRRHFKSPGEAQWFLSTFSVINNHFRPGLHLLKKVHYREVMGRRFADWRDICALEAA
;
A
#
# COMPACT_ATOMS: atom_id res chain seq x y z
N MET A 1 -11.25 -24.89 -28.53
CA MET A 1 -11.17 -24.51 -27.10
C MET A 1 -12.51 -24.86 -26.45
N PRO A 2 -12.54 -25.42 -25.24
CA PRO A 2 -13.81 -25.70 -24.60
C PRO A 2 -14.52 -24.38 -24.29
N SER A 3 -15.83 -24.35 -24.56
CA SER A 3 -16.75 -23.28 -24.17
C SER A 3 -16.71 -23.15 -22.64
N VAL A 4 -16.08 -22.11 -22.11
CA VAL A 4 -16.10 -21.80 -20.68
C VAL A 4 -17.49 -21.26 -20.35
N GLU A 5 -18.20 -21.93 -19.45
CA GLU A 5 -19.48 -21.45 -18.96
C GLU A 5 -19.29 -20.13 -18.20
N HIS A 6 -20.10 -19.13 -18.55
CA HIS A 6 -20.07 -17.82 -17.92
C HIS A 6 -20.74 -17.88 -16.54
N ILE A 7 -19.93 -18.09 -15.49
CA ILE A 7 -20.38 -18.12 -14.08
C ILE A 7 -20.71 -16.69 -13.62
N ARG A 8 -21.96 -16.46 -13.19
CA ARG A 8 -22.46 -15.17 -12.68
C ARG A 8 -22.43 -15.04 -11.15
N ASP A 9 -21.87 -16.03 -10.45
CA ASP A 9 -21.75 -15.99 -9.00
C ASP A 9 -20.66 -15.00 -8.59
N MET A 10 -21.09 -13.85 -8.08
CA MET A 10 -20.24 -12.72 -7.67
C MET A 10 -19.29 -13.06 -6.50
N GLY A 11 -19.51 -14.19 -5.80
CA GLY A 11 -18.66 -14.62 -4.68
C GLY A 11 -17.45 -15.45 -5.07
N THR A 12 -17.46 -16.11 -6.24
CA THR A 12 -16.41 -17.06 -6.65
C THR A 12 -15.03 -16.42 -6.81
N ASN A 13 -14.98 -15.14 -7.17
CA ASN A 13 -13.73 -14.39 -7.37
C ASN A 13 -13.25 -13.66 -6.10
N ASN A 14 -13.97 -13.73 -4.98
CA ASN A 14 -13.63 -12.96 -3.78
C ASN A 14 -12.20 -13.23 -3.27
N ARG A 15 -11.69 -14.46 -3.40
CA ARG A 15 -10.34 -14.79 -2.93
C ARG A 15 -9.23 -14.15 -3.78
N ALA A 16 -9.36 -14.19 -5.10
CA ALA A 16 -8.40 -13.54 -5.98
C ALA A 16 -8.57 -12.01 -5.92
N GLU A 17 -9.80 -11.52 -5.85
CA GLU A 17 -10.08 -10.10 -5.70
C GLU A 17 -9.53 -9.53 -4.37
N ASN A 18 -9.70 -10.26 -3.26
CA ASN A 18 -9.17 -9.85 -1.95
C ASN A 18 -7.65 -9.87 -1.89
N SER A 19 -6.97 -10.76 -2.62
CA SER A 19 -5.50 -10.78 -2.66
C SER A 19 -4.93 -9.52 -3.34
N HIS A 20 -5.69 -8.92 -4.26
CA HIS A 20 -5.32 -7.70 -4.98
C HIS A 20 -5.73 -6.40 -4.26
N GLN A 21 -6.46 -6.45 -3.14
CA GLN A 21 -6.94 -5.23 -2.48
C GLN A 21 -5.82 -4.25 -2.11
N LEU A 22 -4.71 -4.74 -1.55
CA LEU A 22 -3.57 -3.89 -1.19
C LEU A 22 -2.95 -3.23 -2.43
N THR A 23 -2.89 -3.93 -3.55
CA THR A 23 -2.38 -3.40 -4.83
C THR A 23 -3.33 -2.33 -5.37
N ARG A 24 -4.64 -2.56 -5.34
CA ARG A 24 -5.63 -1.57 -5.80
C ARG A 24 -5.73 -0.33 -4.91
N GLU A 25 -5.58 -0.46 -3.60
CA GLU A 25 -5.50 0.71 -2.72
C GLU A 25 -4.28 1.58 -3.04
N ARG A 26 -3.15 0.93 -3.32
CA ARG A 26 -1.88 1.56 -3.71
C ARG A 26 -2.01 2.27 -5.06
N GLU A 27 -2.62 1.62 -6.05
CA GLU A 27 -3.01 2.23 -7.34
C GLU A 27 -3.98 3.39 -7.15
N ARG A 28 -5.04 3.26 -6.36
CA ARG A 28 -5.99 4.36 -6.14
C ARG A 28 -5.35 5.61 -5.55
N ARG A 29 -4.35 5.45 -4.68
CA ARG A 29 -3.56 6.57 -4.15
C ARG A 29 -2.72 7.27 -5.22
N ARG A 30 -2.35 6.58 -6.30
CA ARG A 30 -1.64 7.10 -7.48
C ARG A 30 -2.54 6.97 -8.72
N ARG A 31 -3.35 7.99 -8.99
CA ARG A 31 -4.48 7.97 -9.94
C ARG A 31 -4.33 7.10 -11.20
N HIS A 32 -3.15 6.95 -11.84
CA HIS A 32 -2.81 5.88 -12.80
C HIS A 32 -1.27 5.62 -12.86
N PHE A 33 -0.82 4.41 -13.19
CA PHE A 33 0.58 4.10 -13.60
C PHE A 33 0.69 4.08 -15.12
N LYS A 34 1.80 4.57 -15.70
CA LYS A 34 1.98 4.62 -17.16
C LYS A 34 2.51 3.30 -17.72
N SER A 35 3.15 2.48 -16.90
CA SER A 35 3.63 1.15 -17.28
C SER A 35 3.60 0.14 -16.13
N PRO A 36 3.61 -1.18 -16.43
CA PRO A 36 3.78 -2.21 -15.41
C PRO A 36 5.10 -2.09 -14.62
N GLY A 37 6.17 -1.62 -15.27
CA GLY A 37 7.47 -1.40 -14.62
C GLY A 37 7.42 -0.29 -13.55
N GLU A 38 6.74 0.81 -13.84
CA GLU A 38 6.49 1.87 -12.85
C GLU A 38 5.64 1.37 -11.69
N ALA A 39 4.62 0.56 -11.96
CA ALA A 39 3.80 -0.06 -10.93
C ALA A 39 4.66 -0.96 -10.03
N GLN A 40 5.53 -1.80 -10.60
CA GLN A 40 6.40 -2.70 -9.84
C GLN A 40 7.42 -1.94 -8.97
N TRP A 41 8.07 -0.92 -9.54
CA TRP A 41 8.99 -0.04 -8.79
C TRP A 41 8.26 0.69 -7.66
N PHE A 42 7.05 1.19 -7.92
CA PHE A 42 6.23 1.81 -6.90
C PHE A 42 5.85 0.82 -5.80
N LEU A 43 5.34 -0.36 -6.15
CA LEU A 43 4.88 -1.35 -5.17
C LEU A 43 6.01 -1.83 -4.26
N SER A 44 7.22 -2.02 -4.81
CA SER A 44 8.41 -2.41 -4.05
C SER A 44 8.84 -1.32 -3.07
N THR A 45 8.99 -0.08 -3.53
CA THR A 45 9.40 1.06 -2.71
C THR A 45 8.32 1.45 -1.68
N PHE A 46 7.07 1.51 -2.12
CA PHE A 46 5.94 1.94 -1.30
C PHE A 46 5.65 0.98 -0.15
N SER A 47 5.95 -0.32 -0.30
CA SER A 47 5.76 -1.29 0.77
C SER A 47 6.59 -0.95 2.02
N VAL A 48 7.84 -0.54 1.84
CA VAL A 48 8.75 -0.15 2.92
C VAL A 48 8.24 1.11 3.63
N ILE A 49 7.88 2.13 2.86
CA ILE A 49 7.36 3.41 3.37
C ILE A 49 6.04 3.17 4.14
N ASN A 50 5.13 2.40 3.57
CA ASN A 50 3.84 2.11 4.18
C ASN A 50 3.96 1.31 5.48
N ASN A 51 4.90 0.36 5.55
CA ASN A 51 5.19 -0.36 6.78
C ASN A 51 5.74 0.56 7.87
N HIS A 52 6.58 1.53 7.50
CA HIS A 52 7.04 2.54 8.44
C HIS A 52 5.86 3.38 8.97
N PHE A 53 4.92 3.84 8.15
CA PHE A 53 3.83 4.71 8.60
C PHE A 53 2.56 4.01 9.12
N ARG A 54 2.55 2.68 9.22
CA ARG A 54 1.42 1.91 9.77
C ARG A 54 1.78 1.23 11.10
N PRO A 55 2.03 1.98 12.19
CA PRO A 55 2.08 1.37 13.51
C PRO A 55 0.67 0.84 13.83
N GLY A 56 0.56 -0.43 14.20
CA GLY A 56 -0.73 -1.09 14.42
C GLY A 56 -1.61 -0.31 15.40
N LEU A 57 -2.59 0.44 14.87
CA LEU A 57 -3.45 1.36 15.62
C LEU A 57 -4.17 0.67 16.78
N HIS A 58 -4.54 -0.60 16.60
CA HIS A 58 -5.24 -1.41 17.59
C HIS A 58 -4.36 -1.81 18.79
N LEU A 59 -3.03 -1.67 18.67
CA LEU A 59 -2.07 -2.00 19.73
C LEU A 59 -1.68 -0.77 20.57
N LEU A 60 -2.09 0.44 20.16
CA LEU A 60 -1.62 1.68 20.74
C LEU A 60 -2.78 2.53 21.25
N LYS A 61 -2.63 3.06 22.47
CA LYS A 61 -3.45 4.18 22.93
C LYS A 61 -3.18 5.41 22.06
N LYS A 62 -4.18 6.28 21.92
CA LYS A 62 -4.11 7.49 21.06
C LYS A 62 -2.89 8.37 21.33
N VAL A 63 -2.48 8.52 22.60
CA VAL A 63 -1.30 9.31 22.99
C VAL A 63 -0.02 8.70 22.44
N HIS A 64 0.22 7.41 22.69
CA HIS A 64 1.38 6.69 22.16
C HIS A 64 1.42 6.67 20.63
N TYR A 65 0.25 6.56 19.97
CA TYR A 65 0.21 6.66 18.50
C TYR A 65 0.73 8.01 18.00
N ARG A 66 0.35 9.13 18.65
CA ARG A 66 0.83 10.47 18.26
C ARG A 66 2.34 10.61 18.47
N GLU A 67 2.87 10.08 19.58
CA GLU A 67 4.31 10.08 19.85
C GLU A 67 5.08 9.26 18.81
N VAL A 68 4.62 8.04 18.51
CA VAL A 68 5.23 7.17 17.51
C VAL A 68 5.21 7.83 16.13
N MET A 69 4.07 8.38 15.71
CA MET A 69 3.97 9.08 14.42
C MET A 69 4.83 10.34 14.39
N GLY A 70 4.91 11.09 15.49
CA GLY A 70 5.77 12.27 15.60
C GLY A 70 7.24 11.94 15.37
N ARG A 71 7.75 10.86 15.98
CA ARG A 71 9.12 10.37 15.76
C ARG A 71 9.34 9.91 14.32
N ARG A 72 8.44 9.07 13.80
CA ARG A 72 8.51 8.58 12.41
C ARG A 72 8.52 9.71 11.37
N PHE A 73 7.78 10.80 11.59
CA PHE A 73 7.82 11.99 10.74
C PHE A 73 9.10 12.82 10.91
N ALA A 74 9.78 12.77 12.06
CA ALA A 74 11.11 13.35 12.21
C ALA A 74 12.14 12.52 11.44
N ASP A 75 12.19 11.21 11.69
CA ASP A 75 13.07 10.26 10.98
C ASP A 75 12.91 10.38 9.45
N TRP A 76 11.67 10.45 8.97
CA TRP A 76 11.38 10.61 7.55
C TRP A 76 11.87 11.94 6.96
N ARG A 77 11.77 13.03 7.74
CA ARG A 77 12.30 14.32 7.29
C ARG A 77 13.82 14.27 7.17
N ASP A 78 14.50 13.62 8.10
CA ASP A 78 15.96 13.48 8.06
C ASP A 78 16.40 12.62 6.87
N ILE A 79 15.69 11.51 6.60
CA ILE A 79 15.95 10.64 5.45
C ILE A 79 15.69 11.38 4.13
N CYS A 80 14.59 12.13 4.02
CA CYS A 80 14.26 12.89 2.81
C CYS A 80 15.10 14.16 2.62
N ALA A 81 15.65 14.73 3.69
CA ALA A 81 16.53 15.91 3.62
C ALA A 81 17.96 15.58 3.15
N LEU A 82 18.27 14.32 2.86
CA LEU A 82 19.57 13.84 2.39
C LEU A 82 19.71 13.67 0.87
N GLU A 83 19.00 14.47 0.07
CA GLU A 83 19.36 14.72 -1.35
C GLU A 83 19.12 16.20 -1.71
N ALA A 84 19.59 17.13 -0.87
CA ALA A 84 19.95 18.46 -1.35
C ALA A 84 21.44 18.43 -1.75
N ALA A 85 21.72 17.88 -2.93
CA ALA A 85 22.99 18.01 -3.64
C ALA A 85 22.70 18.47 -5.08
#